data_AF-A0A954X287-F1
#
_entry.id   AF-A0A954X287-F1
#
_cell.length_a   1.000
_cell.length_b   1.000
_cell.length_c   1.000
_cell.angle_alpha   90.00
_cell.angle_beta   90.00
_cell.angle_gamma   90.00
#
_symmetry.space_group_name_H-M   'P 1'
#
loop_
_entity.id
_entity.type
_entity.pdbx_description
1 polymer ?
#
loop_
_entity_poly.entity_id
_entity_poly.type
_entity_poly.pdbx_seq_one_letter_code
_entity_poly.pdbx_strand_id
1 'polypeptide(L)'
;MLRAVERLLEQAKQSVGDIHAIVFPETALTDQQFADVAHMLRNRNISLISGVTREIEAKVSETTASKSDQSVNEPNEAEAKSSLRGRPVFQNYAAVHLPQMFSEPFTFEQGKHHRWKLDHDQIVRYGLSSALNPETDWWENIQVVDRSLHFFAIREWLCTCVLICEDLARLDPVGQFVRAVAPDLVIALLFDGPQLSNRWPAYHATVLADDPGASVLTLTSLGMAKLSRPTNHHGPDHATVIGMWRDASGNFVEIRLPPNSHAAVLTLHHRSRTSVTADGRANPHELGSPVFGGLNYLRIT
;
A
#
# COMPACT_ATOMS: atom_id res chain seq x y z
N MET A 1 3.97 11.63 17.11
CA MET A 1 3.17 10.81 16.19
C MET A 1 1.88 10.31 16.83
N LEU A 2 1.90 9.49 17.90
CA LEU A 2 0.66 8.94 18.49
C LEU A 2 -0.42 9.99 18.81
N ARG A 3 -0.02 11.10 19.47
CA ARG A 3 -0.92 12.25 19.75
C ARG A 3 -1.53 12.86 18.48
N ALA A 4 -0.80 12.87 17.37
CA ALA A 4 -1.29 13.38 16.10
C ALA A 4 -2.35 12.45 15.52
N VAL A 5 -2.11 11.13 15.54
CA VAL A 5 -3.08 10.13 15.10
C VAL A 5 -4.35 10.21 15.94
N GLU A 6 -4.22 10.31 17.26
CA GLU A 6 -5.36 10.44 18.16
C GLU A 6 -6.21 11.69 17.87
N ARG A 7 -5.57 12.87 17.73
CA ARG A 7 -6.27 14.11 17.39
C ARG A 7 -7.00 14.01 16.04
N LEU A 8 -6.33 13.46 15.02
CA LEU A 8 -6.94 13.28 13.71
C LEU A 8 -8.11 12.30 13.78
N LEU A 9 -7.98 11.21 14.55
CA LEU A 9 -9.05 10.24 14.74
C LEU A 9 -10.29 10.86 15.41
N GLU A 10 -10.11 11.69 16.44
CA GLU A 10 -11.24 12.38 17.08
C GLU A 10 -11.93 13.36 16.11
N GLN A 11 -11.16 14.11 15.30
CA GLN A 11 -11.73 14.96 14.25
C GLN A 11 -12.46 14.14 13.16
N ALA A 12 -11.91 12.99 12.79
CA ALA A 12 -12.56 12.07 11.85
C ALA A 12 -13.91 11.62 12.40
N LYS A 13 -13.96 11.22 13.67
CA LYS A 13 -15.19 10.79 14.32
C LYS A 13 -16.25 11.89 14.41
N GLN A 14 -15.83 13.12 14.69
CA GLN A 14 -16.73 14.27 14.70
C GLN A 14 -17.29 14.60 13.31
N SER A 15 -16.54 14.32 12.24
CA SER A 15 -16.94 14.67 10.87
C SER A 15 -17.77 13.60 10.17
N VAL A 16 -17.47 12.31 10.37
CA VAL A 16 -18.12 11.21 9.63
C VAL A 16 -18.72 10.11 10.52
N GLY A 17 -18.59 10.21 11.84
CA GLY A 17 -19.05 9.16 12.77
C GLY A 17 -18.03 8.02 12.90
N ASP A 18 -18.46 6.79 12.67
CA ASP A 18 -17.61 5.63 12.91
C ASP A 18 -16.45 5.52 11.90
N ILE A 19 -15.26 5.23 12.42
CA ILE A 19 -14.07 4.96 11.63
C ILE A 19 -13.76 3.48 11.71
N HIS A 20 -13.64 2.82 10.55
CA HIS A 20 -13.44 1.37 10.48
C HIS A 20 -11.98 0.96 10.37
N ALA A 21 -11.17 1.78 9.69
CA ALA A 21 -9.75 1.50 9.50
C ALA A 21 -8.94 2.79 9.38
N ILE A 22 -7.67 2.72 9.79
CA ILE A 22 -6.64 3.70 9.51
C ILE A 22 -5.60 3.05 8.60
N VAL A 23 -5.23 3.75 7.52
CA VAL A 23 -4.28 3.26 6.52
C VAL A 23 -3.09 4.22 6.41
N PHE A 24 -1.89 3.69 6.49
CA PHE A 24 -0.64 4.41 6.23
C PHE A 24 0.10 3.81 5.03
N PRO A 25 0.82 4.63 4.23
CA PRO A 25 1.54 4.16 3.05
C PRO A 25 2.71 3.24 3.39
N GLU A 26 3.41 2.77 2.36
CA GLU A 26 4.65 2.01 2.51
C GLU A 26 5.68 2.79 3.35
N THR A 27 6.46 2.08 4.18
CA THR A 27 7.51 2.62 5.07
C THR A 27 7.09 3.78 5.99
N ALA A 28 5.80 3.88 6.32
CA ALA A 28 5.29 5.00 7.10
C ALA A 28 5.60 4.91 8.60
N LEU A 29 5.70 3.70 9.15
CA LEU A 29 5.89 3.46 10.58
C LEU A 29 7.10 2.55 10.84
N THR A 30 7.68 2.65 12.03
CA THR A 30 8.54 1.60 12.61
C THR A 30 7.70 0.57 13.37
N ASP A 31 8.29 -0.56 13.74
CA ASP A 31 7.68 -1.56 14.62
C ASP A 31 7.02 -0.96 15.86
N GLN A 32 7.79 -0.16 16.60
CA GLN A 32 7.31 0.43 17.84
C GLN A 32 6.15 1.39 17.58
N GLN A 33 6.25 2.18 16.51
CA GLN A 33 5.21 3.11 16.12
C GLN A 33 3.91 2.39 15.73
N PHE A 34 4.01 1.28 14.99
CA PHE A 34 2.86 0.45 14.66
C PHE A 34 2.22 -0.14 15.92
N ALA A 35 3.03 -0.70 16.83
CA ALA A 35 2.56 -1.28 18.08
C ALA A 35 1.85 -0.24 18.97
N ASP A 36 2.41 0.97 19.08
CA ASP A 36 1.83 2.07 19.84
C ASP A 36 0.46 2.50 19.29
N VAL A 37 0.35 2.61 17.96
CA VAL A 37 -0.93 2.98 17.30
C VAL A 37 -1.93 1.84 17.41
N ALA A 38 -1.53 0.58 17.18
CA ALA A 38 -2.40 -0.58 17.33
C ALA A 38 -2.93 -0.70 18.78
N HIS A 39 -2.07 -0.47 19.78
CA HIS A 39 -2.49 -0.46 21.18
C HIS A 39 -3.54 0.62 21.47
N MET A 40 -3.36 1.83 20.93
CA MET A 40 -4.32 2.93 21.07
C MET A 40 -5.67 2.62 20.40
N LEU A 41 -5.68 1.86 19.31
CA LEU A 41 -6.89 1.51 18.56
C LEU A 41 -7.63 0.28 19.11
N ARG A 42 -6.96 -0.57 19.91
CA ARG A 42 -7.49 -1.85 20.41
C ARG A 42 -8.90 -1.74 21.00
N ASN A 43 -9.14 -0.75 21.87
CA ASN A 43 -10.43 -0.58 22.56
C ASN A 43 -11.47 0.21 21.74
N ARG A 44 -11.10 0.66 20.53
CA ARG A 44 -11.93 1.52 19.69
C ARG A 44 -12.58 0.76 18.53
N ASN A 45 -12.29 -0.53 18.38
CA ASN A 45 -12.73 -1.40 17.28
C ASN A 45 -12.36 -0.84 15.89
N ILE A 46 -11.12 -0.37 15.72
CA ILE A 46 -10.60 0.22 14.48
C ILE A 46 -9.42 -0.60 13.99
N SER A 47 -9.47 -1.03 12.73
CA SER A 47 -8.35 -1.72 12.08
C SER A 47 -7.20 -0.76 11.75
N LEU A 48 -5.97 -1.26 11.79
CA LEU A 48 -4.78 -0.53 11.35
C LEU A 48 -4.11 -1.29 10.22
N ILE A 49 -3.80 -0.60 9.13
CA ILE A 49 -3.05 -1.13 7.99
C ILE A 49 -1.90 -0.16 7.73
N SER A 50 -0.67 -0.63 7.72
CA SER A 50 0.49 0.23 7.51
C SER A 50 1.62 -0.48 6.80
N GLY A 51 2.38 0.24 5.98
CA GLY A 51 3.74 -0.15 5.66
C GLY A 51 4.64 0.11 6.85
N VAL A 52 5.47 -0.87 7.19
CA VAL A 52 6.38 -0.84 8.32
C VAL A 52 7.79 -1.17 7.85
N THR A 53 8.77 -0.47 8.42
CA THR A 53 10.20 -0.72 8.22
C THR A 53 10.84 -1.16 9.53
N ARG A 54 11.57 -2.27 9.48
CA ARG A 54 12.34 -2.86 10.58
C ARG A 54 13.82 -2.92 10.19
N GLU A 55 14.71 -2.52 11.09
CA GLU A 55 16.13 -2.85 10.97
C GLU A 55 16.35 -4.28 11.44
N ILE A 56 17.09 -5.06 10.66
CA ILE A 56 17.39 -6.45 10.96
C ILE A 56 18.90 -6.66 11.06
N GLU A 57 19.31 -7.56 11.95
CA GLU A 57 20.70 -8.00 12.03
C GLU A 57 21.06 -8.76 10.75
N ALA A 58 22.15 -8.37 10.10
CA ALA A 58 22.66 -9.06 8.93
C ALA A 58 23.11 -10.48 9.33
N LYS A 59 22.24 -11.47 9.14
CA LYS A 59 22.65 -12.87 9.25
C LYS A 59 23.67 -13.16 8.15
N VAL A 60 24.92 -13.42 8.54
CA VAL A 60 25.92 -14.02 7.66
C VAL A 60 25.47 -15.45 7.39
N SER A 61 24.61 -15.63 6.39
CA SER A 61 24.19 -16.95 5.95
C SER A 61 25.32 -17.57 5.14
N GLU A 62 26.09 -18.45 5.77
CA GLU A 62 26.86 -19.47 5.07
C GLU A 62 25.86 -20.46 4.44
N THR A 63 25.53 -20.28 3.17
CA THR A 63 24.82 -21.36 2.46
C THR A 63 25.28 -21.48 1.01
N THR A 64 25.85 -22.65 0.77
CA THR A 64 26.12 -23.36 -0.47
C THR A 64 25.14 -23.04 -1.60
N ALA A 65 25.71 -22.64 -2.74
CA ALA A 65 25.03 -22.44 -4.00
C ALA A 65 24.30 -23.71 -4.46
N SER A 66 22.97 -23.68 -4.46
CA SER A 66 22.15 -24.47 -5.37
C SER A 66 21.57 -23.54 -6.42
N LYS A 67 22.09 -23.66 -7.65
CA LYS A 67 21.58 -22.95 -8.83
C LYS A 67 20.21 -23.49 -9.19
N SER A 68 19.22 -22.61 -9.31
CA SER A 68 18.05 -22.85 -10.15
C SER A 68 17.76 -21.60 -10.96
N ASP A 69 17.56 -21.80 -12.26
CA ASP A 69 17.28 -20.80 -13.27
C ASP A 69 16.16 -19.84 -12.89
N GLN A 70 16.40 -18.53 -13.00
CA GLN A 70 15.51 -17.60 -13.70
C GLN A 70 16.20 -16.26 -13.98
N SER A 71 16.07 -15.84 -15.23
CA SER A 71 16.63 -14.65 -15.85
C SER A 71 15.86 -13.37 -15.49
N VAL A 72 16.48 -12.46 -14.74
CA VAL A 72 16.45 -10.99 -14.90
C VAL A 72 17.75 -10.47 -14.24
N ASN A 73 18.36 -9.41 -14.78
CA ASN A 73 19.57 -8.75 -14.26
C ASN A 73 19.39 -8.15 -12.84
N GLU A 74 19.10 -8.97 -11.83
CA GLU A 74 19.36 -8.63 -10.44
C GLU A 74 20.86 -8.83 -10.18
N PRO A 75 21.56 -7.87 -9.54
CA PRO A 75 22.95 -8.07 -9.19
C PRO A 75 23.09 -9.33 -8.33
N ASN A 76 24.02 -10.18 -8.72
CA ASN A 76 24.30 -11.47 -8.08
C ASN A 76 24.46 -11.24 -6.57
N GLU A 77 23.67 -11.93 -5.73
CA GLU A 77 23.62 -11.68 -4.27
C GLU A 77 25.01 -11.66 -3.62
N ALA A 78 25.97 -12.40 -4.20
CA ALA A 78 27.35 -12.48 -3.74
C ALA A 78 28.13 -11.15 -3.85
N GLU A 79 27.87 -10.33 -4.88
CA GLU A 79 28.57 -9.05 -5.07
C GLU A 79 28.03 -7.96 -4.14
N ALA A 80 26.71 -7.95 -3.92
CA ALA A 80 26.06 -7.06 -2.93
C ALA A 80 26.56 -7.34 -1.51
N LYS A 81 26.76 -8.63 -1.14
CA LYS A 81 27.23 -9.03 0.20
C LYS A 81 28.64 -8.53 0.55
N SER A 82 29.52 -8.28 -0.43
CA SER A 82 30.90 -7.83 -0.15
C SER A 82 31.00 -6.34 0.21
N SER A 83 30.11 -5.50 -0.31
CA SER A 83 30.11 -4.04 -0.13
C SER A 83 29.24 -3.56 1.04
N LEU A 84 28.48 -4.46 1.67
CA LEU A 84 27.51 -4.17 2.74
C LEU A 84 27.99 -4.50 4.16
N ARG A 85 29.24 -4.93 4.36
CA ARG A 85 29.75 -5.27 5.72
C ARG A 85 29.63 -4.06 6.66
N GLY A 86 28.82 -4.22 7.71
CA GLY A 86 28.59 -3.21 8.74
C GLY A 86 27.50 -2.18 8.42
N ARG A 87 26.78 -2.30 7.30
CA ARG A 87 25.60 -1.47 7.02
C ARG A 87 24.33 -2.12 7.57
N PRO A 88 23.41 -1.33 8.13
CA PRO A 88 22.12 -1.84 8.56
C PRO A 88 21.36 -2.41 7.35
N VAL A 89 20.78 -3.59 7.54
CA VAL A 89 19.87 -4.20 6.57
C VAL A 89 18.45 -3.97 7.07
N PHE A 90 17.53 -3.66 6.17
CA PHE A 90 16.15 -3.40 6.53
C PHE A 90 15.21 -4.48 5.99
N GLN A 91 14.03 -4.57 6.57
CA GLN A 91 12.91 -5.32 6.01
C GLN A 91 11.71 -4.37 5.95
N ASN A 92 11.03 -4.37 4.80
CA ASN A 92 9.78 -3.66 4.61
C ASN A 92 8.64 -4.65 4.50
N TYR A 93 7.52 -4.36 5.15
CA TYR A 93 6.35 -5.24 5.17
C TYR A 93 5.08 -4.44 5.40
N ALA A 94 3.93 -5.01 5.05
CA ALA A 94 2.64 -4.50 5.50
C ALA A 94 2.30 -5.18 6.82
N ALA A 95 1.91 -4.38 7.82
CA ALA A 95 1.40 -4.85 9.08
C ALA A 95 -0.09 -4.51 9.17
N VAL A 96 -0.89 -5.48 9.59
CA VAL A 96 -2.33 -5.33 9.75
C VAL A 96 -2.71 -5.73 11.17
N HIS A 97 -3.38 -4.83 11.87
CA HIS A 97 -4.01 -5.09 13.16
C HIS A 97 -5.52 -5.10 12.97
N LEU A 98 -6.15 -6.21 13.31
CA LEU A 98 -7.60 -6.33 13.32
C LEU A 98 -8.08 -6.31 14.77
N PRO A 99 -8.97 -5.37 15.12
CA PRO A 99 -9.60 -5.37 16.41
C PRO A 99 -10.47 -6.62 16.54
N GLN A 100 -10.66 -7.04 17.78
CA GLN A 100 -11.43 -8.22 18.17
C GLN A 100 -12.88 -8.15 17.64
N MET A 101 -13.13 -8.74 16.46
CA MET A 101 -14.49 -8.95 15.97
C MET A 101 -15.11 -10.21 16.61
N PHE A 102 -14.29 -11.24 16.92
CA PHE A 102 -14.75 -12.51 17.52
C PHE A 102 -13.74 -13.23 18.46
N SER A 103 -12.48 -12.75 18.61
CA SER A 103 -11.41 -13.34 19.47
C SER A 103 -10.32 -12.30 19.76
N GLU A 104 -9.28 -12.63 20.57
CA GLU A 104 -8.17 -11.72 20.88
C GLU A 104 -7.67 -10.93 19.65
N PRO A 105 -7.31 -9.65 19.81
CA PRO A 105 -6.83 -8.83 18.70
C PRO A 105 -5.72 -9.54 17.93
N PHE A 106 -5.87 -9.58 16.60
CA PHE A 106 -4.97 -10.33 15.73
C PHE A 106 -4.11 -9.36 14.92
N THR A 107 -2.81 -9.64 14.87
CA THR A 107 -1.86 -8.90 14.04
C THR A 107 -1.11 -9.87 13.16
N PHE A 108 -0.96 -9.53 11.88
CA PHE A 108 -0.12 -10.28 10.95
C PHE A 108 0.73 -9.35 10.11
N GLU A 109 1.79 -9.91 9.54
CA GLU A 109 2.78 -9.22 8.71
C GLU A 109 2.83 -9.87 7.31
N GLN A 110 3.03 -9.04 6.29
CA GLN A 110 3.25 -9.45 4.90
C GLN A 110 4.54 -8.82 4.40
N GLY A 111 5.59 -9.60 4.23
CA GLY A 111 6.87 -9.11 3.71
C GLY A 111 6.76 -8.51 2.32
N LYS A 112 7.54 -7.46 2.03
CA LYS A 112 7.69 -6.94 0.66
C LYS A 112 8.45 -7.96 -0.19
N HIS A 113 7.91 -8.25 -1.36
CA HIS A 113 8.44 -9.31 -2.24
C HIS A 113 9.44 -8.83 -3.30
N HIS A 114 9.56 -7.51 -3.47
CA HIS A 114 10.36 -6.92 -4.54
C HIS A 114 11.11 -5.69 -4.01
N ARG A 115 12.38 -5.54 -4.39
CA ARG A 115 13.14 -4.33 -4.09
C ARG A 115 12.72 -3.24 -5.04
N TRP A 116 12.56 -2.03 -4.52
CA TRP A 116 12.39 -0.88 -5.39
C TRP A 116 13.70 -0.59 -6.13
N LYS A 117 13.62 -0.48 -7.46
CA LYS A 117 14.71 -0.02 -8.31
C LYS A 117 14.49 1.42 -8.70
N LEU A 118 15.51 2.25 -8.49
CA LEU A 118 15.59 3.62 -8.96
C LEU A 118 16.44 3.69 -10.22
N ASP A 119 15.83 4.10 -11.33
CA ASP A 119 16.51 4.39 -12.59
C ASP A 119 16.89 5.88 -12.72
N HIS A 120 17.56 6.23 -13.82
CA HIS A 120 17.94 7.60 -14.15
C HIS A 120 16.76 8.59 -14.00
N ASP A 121 15.62 8.28 -14.64
CA ASP A 121 14.45 9.15 -14.69
C ASP A 121 13.87 9.38 -13.30
N GLN A 122 13.78 8.33 -12.48
CA GLN A 122 13.28 8.43 -11.10
C GLN A 122 14.25 9.20 -10.21
N ILE A 123 15.56 8.99 -10.34
CA ILE A 123 16.58 9.72 -9.56
C ILE A 123 16.49 11.22 -9.87
N VAL A 124 16.41 11.59 -11.15
CA VAL A 124 16.26 12.99 -11.57
C VAL A 124 14.91 13.55 -11.12
N ARG A 125 13.81 12.81 -11.33
CA ARG A 125 12.44 13.24 -10.98
C ARG A 125 12.28 13.49 -9.48
N TYR A 126 12.88 12.65 -8.65
CA TYR A 126 12.83 12.80 -7.19
C TYR A 126 13.90 13.78 -6.66
N GLY A 127 14.79 14.28 -7.52
CA GLY A 127 15.88 15.17 -7.14
C GLY A 127 16.89 14.50 -6.21
N LEU A 128 17.16 13.21 -6.43
CA LEU A 128 18.07 12.39 -5.64
C LEU A 128 19.51 12.39 -6.20
N SER A 129 19.76 13.11 -7.30
CA SER A 129 21.07 13.14 -7.99
C SER A 129 22.24 13.63 -7.14
N SER A 130 21.99 14.32 -6.02
CA SER A 130 23.03 14.72 -5.07
C SER A 130 23.53 13.57 -4.20
N ALA A 131 22.76 12.49 -4.08
CA ALA A 131 23.07 11.33 -3.24
C ALA A 131 23.26 10.05 -4.06
N LEU A 132 22.58 9.92 -5.19
CA LEU A 132 22.58 8.75 -6.07
C LEU A 132 23.02 9.15 -7.48
N ASN A 133 23.97 8.41 -8.06
CA ASN A 133 24.41 8.64 -9.43
C ASN A 133 23.28 8.24 -10.41
N PRO A 134 22.77 9.16 -11.27
CA PRO A 134 21.72 8.84 -12.25
C PRO A 134 22.14 7.84 -13.33
N GLU A 135 23.44 7.66 -13.56
CA GLU A 135 23.98 6.73 -14.57
C GLU A 135 24.05 5.28 -14.08
N THR A 136 23.56 5.00 -12.87
CA THR A 136 23.53 3.66 -12.28
C THR A 136 22.16 3.35 -11.73
N ASP A 137 21.69 2.12 -11.92
CA ASP A 137 20.47 1.63 -11.26
C ASP A 137 20.74 1.39 -9.77
N TRP A 138 19.89 1.94 -8.91
CA TRP A 138 19.98 1.74 -7.45
C TRP A 138 18.87 0.85 -6.96
N TRP A 139 19.24 -0.19 -6.21
CA TRP A 139 18.29 -1.09 -5.58
C TRP A 139 18.13 -0.78 -4.10
N GLU A 140 16.89 -0.83 -3.64
CA GLU A 140 16.55 -0.71 -2.23
C GLU A 140 17.27 -1.76 -1.38
N ASN A 141 17.94 -1.31 -0.32
CA ASN A 141 18.70 -2.18 0.56
C ASN A 141 17.80 -2.85 1.62
N ILE A 142 16.99 -3.80 1.17
CA ILE A 142 16.14 -4.62 2.03
C ILE A 142 16.38 -6.12 1.84
N GLN A 143 16.11 -6.89 2.89
CA GLN A 143 15.89 -8.32 2.79
C GLN A 143 14.50 -8.58 2.21
N VAL A 144 14.44 -9.39 1.17
CA VAL A 144 13.21 -9.95 0.62
C VAL A 144 12.98 -11.30 1.31
N VAL A 145 11.74 -11.54 1.75
CA VAL A 145 11.34 -12.76 2.45
C VAL A 145 10.36 -13.57 1.61
N ASP A 146 9.99 -14.76 2.10
CA ASP A 146 9.03 -15.65 1.44
C ASP A 146 7.70 -14.95 1.16
N ARG A 147 7.12 -15.29 0.00
CA ARG A 147 5.91 -14.65 -0.44
C ARG A 147 4.71 -15.07 0.40
N SER A 148 3.98 -14.10 0.90
CA SER A 148 2.70 -14.30 1.58
C SER A 148 1.68 -13.29 1.07
N LEU A 149 0.43 -13.70 1.01
CA LEU A 149 -0.67 -12.82 0.64
C LEU A 149 -1.82 -13.09 1.60
N HIS A 150 -2.28 -12.05 2.28
CA HIS A 150 -3.34 -12.17 3.27
C HIS A 150 -4.65 -11.58 2.75
N PHE A 151 -5.74 -12.28 3.07
CA PHE A 151 -7.11 -11.85 2.82
C PHE A 151 -7.86 -11.82 4.14
N PHE A 152 -8.51 -10.71 4.43
CA PHE A 152 -9.13 -10.49 5.73
C PHE A 152 -10.31 -9.52 5.63
N ALA A 153 -11.25 -9.62 6.57
CA ALA A 153 -12.43 -8.78 6.61
C ALA A 153 -12.22 -7.60 7.57
N ILE A 154 -12.31 -6.35 7.09
CA ILE A 154 -12.42 -5.16 7.97
C ILE A 154 -13.85 -5.02 8.50
N ARG A 155 -14.82 -5.49 7.71
CA ARG A 155 -16.26 -5.61 8.01
C ARG A 155 -16.72 -6.95 7.47
N GLU A 156 -17.80 -7.50 7.99
CA GLU A 156 -18.35 -8.81 7.58
C GLU A 156 -18.51 -8.98 6.06
N TRP A 157 -18.79 -7.90 5.34
CA TRP A 157 -18.98 -7.89 3.88
C TRP A 157 -17.78 -7.38 3.07
N LEU A 158 -16.67 -6.98 3.71
CA LEU A 158 -15.57 -6.26 3.06
C LEU A 158 -14.27 -7.06 3.13
N CYS A 159 -14.16 -8.08 2.29
CA CYS A 159 -12.92 -8.83 2.09
C CYS A 159 -11.85 -7.91 1.51
N THR A 160 -10.73 -7.81 2.21
CA THR A 160 -9.65 -6.87 1.92
C THR A 160 -8.34 -7.61 1.70
N CYS A 161 -7.57 -7.14 0.72
CA CYS A 161 -6.21 -7.57 0.45
C CYS A 161 -5.26 -6.36 0.44
N VAL A 162 -4.04 -6.54 0.94
CA VAL A 162 -3.02 -5.48 0.93
C VAL A 162 -1.89 -5.86 -0.01
N LEU A 163 -1.54 -4.95 -0.91
CA LEU A 163 -0.41 -5.08 -1.84
C LEU A 163 0.66 -4.05 -1.49
N ILE A 164 1.93 -4.39 -1.73
CA ILE A 164 3.06 -3.52 -1.43
C ILE A 164 3.82 -3.21 -2.71
N CYS A 165 3.93 -1.92 -3.04
CA CYS A 165 4.68 -1.43 -4.20
C CYS A 165 4.38 -2.20 -5.49
N GLU A 166 5.39 -2.91 -5.99
CA GLU A 166 5.38 -3.61 -7.27
C GLU A 166 4.41 -4.81 -7.29
N ASP A 167 3.95 -5.30 -6.14
CA ASP A 167 2.94 -6.36 -6.08
C ASP A 167 1.65 -5.97 -6.82
N LEU A 168 1.33 -4.68 -6.90
CA LEU A 168 0.22 -4.16 -7.71
C LEU A 168 0.41 -4.41 -9.21
N ALA A 169 1.66 -4.35 -9.70
CA ALA A 169 1.99 -4.53 -11.11
C ALA A 169 2.29 -5.99 -11.51
N ARG A 170 2.51 -6.88 -10.54
CA ARG A 170 2.95 -8.26 -10.77
C ARG A 170 1.75 -9.19 -10.97
N LEU A 171 1.48 -9.51 -12.23
CA LEU A 171 0.46 -10.49 -12.63
C LEU A 171 0.73 -11.88 -12.02
N ASP A 172 1.98 -12.30 -11.95
CA ASP A 172 2.41 -13.55 -11.31
C ASP A 172 3.53 -13.31 -10.28
N PRO A 173 3.53 -14.02 -9.14
CA PRO A 173 2.49 -14.95 -8.68
C PRO A 173 1.33 -14.26 -7.93
N VAL A 174 1.40 -12.94 -7.67
CA VAL A 174 0.44 -12.25 -6.79
C VAL A 174 -0.92 -12.08 -7.46
N GLY A 175 -0.94 -11.57 -8.70
CA GLY A 175 -2.19 -11.28 -9.43
C GLY A 175 -3.11 -12.47 -9.61
N GLN A 176 -2.57 -13.68 -9.88
CA GLN A 176 -3.39 -14.90 -9.96
C GLN A 176 -4.16 -15.21 -8.67
N PHE A 177 -3.55 -15.01 -7.49
CA PHE A 177 -4.22 -15.28 -6.21
C PHE A 177 -5.24 -14.20 -5.87
N VAL A 178 -4.92 -12.93 -6.17
CA VAL A 178 -5.88 -11.83 -6.01
C VAL A 178 -7.12 -12.07 -6.88
N ARG A 179 -6.94 -12.47 -8.14
CA ARG A 179 -8.06 -12.81 -9.04
C ARG A 179 -8.84 -14.05 -8.58
N ALA A 180 -8.15 -15.07 -8.09
CA ALA A 180 -8.79 -16.30 -7.63
C ALA A 180 -9.65 -16.09 -6.38
N VAL A 181 -9.18 -15.25 -5.43
CA VAL A 181 -9.93 -14.94 -4.21
C VAL A 181 -10.97 -13.85 -4.43
N ALA A 182 -10.72 -12.92 -5.35
CA ALA A 182 -11.60 -11.81 -5.69
C ALA A 182 -11.99 -10.93 -4.47
N PRO A 183 -11.03 -10.28 -3.79
CA PRO A 183 -11.33 -9.41 -2.66
C PRO A 183 -12.18 -8.20 -3.09
N ASP A 184 -13.07 -7.74 -2.22
CA ASP A 184 -13.91 -6.56 -2.45
C ASP A 184 -13.07 -5.28 -2.50
N LEU A 185 -12.00 -5.22 -1.69
CA LEU A 185 -11.09 -4.10 -1.56
C LEU A 185 -9.62 -4.54 -1.66
N VAL A 186 -8.87 -3.87 -2.51
CA VAL A 186 -7.40 -3.95 -2.56
C VAL A 186 -6.84 -2.61 -2.09
N ILE A 187 -5.92 -2.64 -1.13
CA ILE A 187 -5.19 -1.47 -0.67
C ILE A 187 -3.73 -1.64 -1.07
N ALA A 188 -3.26 -0.84 -2.03
CA ALA A 188 -1.87 -0.83 -2.46
C ALA A 188 -1.09 0.26 -1.71
N LEU A 189 -0.17 -0.18 -0.86
CA LEU A 189 0.76 0.68 -0.12
C LEU A 189 1.99 0.91 -0.98
N LEU A 190 2.24 2.16 -1.38
CA LEU A 190 3.24 2.49 -2.38
C LEU A 190 4.29 3.48 -1.85
N PHE A 191 5.55 3.21 -2.14
CA PHE A 191 6.65 4.15 -2.05
C PHE A 191 6.97 4.74 -3.44
N ASP A 192 6.06 5.59 -3.95
CA ASP A 192 6.11 6.18 -5.30
C ASP A 192 5.68 7.66 -5.27
N GLY A 193 5.84 8.39 -6.37
CA GLY A 193 5.33 9.76 -6.51
C GLY A 193 3.79 9.86 -6.52
N PRO A 194 3.22 11.00 -6.95
CA PRO A 194 1.78 11.26 -6.94
C PRO A 194 0.93 10.17 -7.59
N GLN A 195 -0.20 9.85 -6.96
CA GLN A 195 -1.12 8.78 -7.38
C GLN A 195 -2.11 9.30 -8.41
N LEU A 196 -1.68 9.36 -9.66
CA LEU A 196 -2.44 9.95 -10.76
C LEU A 196 -3.07 8.90 -11.67
N SER A 197 -4.21 9.25 -12.24
CA SER A 197 -4.98 8.45 -13.21
C SER A 197 -4.20 8.03 -14.46
N ASN A 198 -3.16 8.77 -14.83
CA ASN A 198 -2.32 8.52 -15.99
C ASN A 198 -0.97 7.86 -15.65
N ARG A 199 -0.77 7.38 -14.42
CA ARG A 199 0.46 6.69 -14.00
C ARG A 199 0.27 5.19 -13.85
N TRP A 200 1.37 4.45 -13.76
CA TRP A 200 1.34 3.00 -13.65
C TRP A 200 0.40 2.45 -12.54
N PRO A 201 0.26 3.04 -11.34
CA PRO A 201 -0.63 2.47 -10.32
C PRO A 201 -2.09 2.45 -10.78
N ALA A 202 -2.52 3.48 -11.51
CA ALA A 202 -3.86 3.60 -12.09
C ALA A 202 -4.15 2.51 -13.11
N TYR A 203 -3.18 2.21 -13.99
CA TYR A 203 -3.30 1.16 -14.98
C TYR A 203 -3.53 -0.20 -14.32
N HIS A 204 -2.70 -0.56 -13.35
CA HIS A 204 -2.83 -1.86 -12.68
C HIS A 204 -4.02 -1.94 -11.71
N ALA A 205 -4.40 -0.82 -11.08
CA ALA A 205 -5.65 -0.73 -10.34
C ALA A 205 -6.87 -0.97 -11.24
N THR A 206 -6.82 -0.49 -12.49
CA THR A 206 -7.88 -0.75 -13.48
C THR A 206 -7.98 -2.23 -13.81
N VAL A 207 -6.84 -2.91 -13.99
CA VAL A 207 -6.83 -4.37 -14.23
C VAL A 207 -7.55 -5.12 -13.11
N LEU A 208 -7.26 -4.82 -11.84
CA LEU A 208 -7.92 -5.47 -10.70
C LEU A 208 -9.40 -5.06 -10.52
N ALA A 209 -9.74 -3.83 -10.91
CA ALA A 209 -11.12 -3.35 -10.86
C ALA A 209 -11.99 -3.89 -11.98
N ASP A 210 -11.41 -4.24 -13.12
CA ASP A 210 -12.13 -4.88 -14.22
C ASP A 210 -12.15 -6.41 -14.05
N ASP A 211 -11.08 -7.00 -13.50
CA ASP A 211 -10.97 -8.42 -13.15
C ASP A 211 -10.02 -8.63 -11.94
N PRO A 212 -10.53 -8.94 -10.74
CA PRO A 212 -11.81 -9.65 -10.49
C PRO A 212 -13.02 -8.76 -10.18
N GLY A 213 -12.93 -7.44 -10.30
CA GLY A 213 -14.03 -6.54 -9.89
C GLY A 213 -13.81 -5.89 -8.51
N ALA A 214 -12.56 -5.83 -8.05
CA ALA A 214 -12.21 -5.22 -6.78
C ALA A 214 -12.31 -3.70 -6.82
N SER A 215 -12.55 -3.05 -5.68
CA SER A 215 -12.15 -1.65 -5.56
C SER A 215 -10.71 -1.54 -5.11
N VAL A 216 -10.00 -0.56 -5.64
CA VAL A 216 -8.56 -0.39 -5.42
C VAL A 216 -8.29 1.00 -4.88
N LEU A 217 -7.68 1.05 -3.70
CA LEU A 217 -7.08 2.26 -3.15
C LEU A 217 -5.57 2.15 -3.28
N THR A 218 -4.94 3.05 -4.05
CA THR A 218 -3.49 3.24 -3.98
C THR A 218 -3.16 4.40 -3.04
N LEU A 219 -2.08 4.26 -2.28
CA LEU A 219 -1.68 5.26 -1.28
C LEU A 219 -0.16 5.39 -1.21
N THR A 220 0.33 6.62 -1.26
CA THR A 220 1.72 6.97 -1.02
C THR A 220 1.89 8.09 0.01
N SER A 221 3.12 8.32 0.45
CA SER A 221 3.43 9.39 1.40
C SER A 221 3.44 10.76 0.71
N LEU A 222 3.00 11.79 1.43
CA LEU A 222 3.09 13.18 0.97
C LEU A 222 4.54 13.58 0.66
N GLY A 223 5.52 13.00 1.37
CA GLY A 223 6.94 13.23 1.11
C GLY A 223 7.34 12.77 -0.30
N MET A 224 6.99 11.52 -0.65
CA MET A 224 7.27 10.98 -1.99
C MET A 224 6.52 11.72 -3.09
N ALA A 225 5.26 12.05 -2.85
CA ALA A 225 4.47 12.85 -3.79
C ALA A 225 5.13 14.21 -4.07
N LYS A 226 5.64 14.90 -3.04
CA LYS A 226 6.35 16.18 -3.15
C LYS A 226 7.74 16.08 -3.76
N LEU A 227 8.44 14.96 -3.58
CA LEU A 227 9.74 14.76 -4.21
C LEU A 227 9.61 14.65 -5.73
N SER A 228 8.48 14.13 -6.23
CA SER A 228 8.23 13.97 -7.66
C SER A 228 8.00 15.32 -8.34
N ARG A 229 9.01 15.79 -9.08
CA ARG A 229 8.93 17.07 -9.80
C ARG A 229 8.55 16.83 -11.27
N PRO A 230 7.74 17.70 -11.89
CA PRO A 230 7.56 17.68 -13.33
C PRO A 230 8.93 17.87 -14.01
N THR A 231 9.23 17.05 -15.01
CA THR A 231 10.39 17.30 -15.86
C THR A 231 10.22 18.67 -16.52
N ASN A 232 11.23 19.53 -16.40
CA ASN A 232 11.27 20.91 -16.93
C ASN A 232 10.43 21.98 -16.22
N HIS A 233 9.93 21.75 -15.00
CA HIS A 233 9.09 22.72 -14.26
C HIS A 233 7.81 23.17 -15.02
N HIS A 234 7.45 22.47 -16.09
CA HIS A 234 6.28 22.75 -16.90
C HIS A 234 5.22 21.68 -16.63
N GLY A 235 4.08 22.11 -16.07
CA GLY A 235 2.95 21.23 -15.78
C GLY A 235 2.23 21.60 -14.48
N PRO A 236 1.03 21.06 -14.24
CA PRO A 236 0.32 21.29 -12.99
C PRO A 236 1.09 20.66 -11.83
N ASP A 237 1.06 21.32 -10.66
CA ASP A 237 1.63 20.73 -9.45
C ASP A 237 0.70 19.63 -8.92
N HIS A 238 1.16 18.38 -9.05
CA HIS A 238 0.49 17.19 -8.56
C HIS A 238 1.08 16.66 -7.25
N ALA A 239 2.01 17.40 -6.63
CA ALA A 239 2.79 16.99 -5.46
C ALA A 239 1.97 16.57 -4.23
N THR A 240 0.66 16.86 -4.21
CA THR A 240 -0.22 16.56 -3.08
C THR A 240 -1.26 15.48 -3.35
N VAL A 241 -1.23 14.81 -4.51
CA VAL A 241 -2.10 13.66 -4.79
C VAL A 241 -1.50 12.41 -4.14
N ILE A 242 -1.90 12.15 -2.90
CA ILE A 242 -1.33 11.08 -2.06
C ILE A 242 -1.97 9.71 -2.30
N GLY A 243 -3.14 9.67 -2.90
CA GLY A 243 -3.85 8.41 -3.13
C GLY A 243 -4.78 8.49 -4.31
N MET A 244 -5.30 7.34 -4.71
CA MET A 244 -6.23 7.22 -5.82
C MET A 244 -7.18 6.07 -5.55
N TRP A 245 -8.47 6.29 -5.81
CA TRP A 245 -9.52 5.29 -5.75
C TRP A 245 -9.99 4.92 -7.16
N ARG A 246 -10.10 3.62 -7.40
CA ARG A 246 -10.70 3.03 -8.60
C ARG A 246 -11.69 1.95 -8.16
N ASP A 247 -12.95 2.01 -8.58
CA ASP A 247 -13.90 0.92 -8.32
C ASP A 247 -14.40 0.27 -9.61
N ALA A 248 -15.00 -0.92 -9.46
CA ALA A 248 -15.54 -1.73 -10.54
C ALA A 248 -16.71 -1.08 -11.31
N SER A 249 -17.21 0.08 -10.87
CA SER A 249 -18.25 0.84 -11.57
C SER A 249 -17.70 1.75 -12.66
N GLY A 250 -16.38 1.89 -12.75
CA GLY A 250 -15.78 2.88 -13.62
C GLY A 250 -15.32 4.16 -12.91
N ASN A 251 -15.58 4.33 -11.60
CA ASN A 251 -15.21 5.56 -10.91
C ASN A 251 -13.69 5.68 -10.74
N PHE A 252 -13.21 6.90 -10.82
CA PHE A 252 -11.81 7.25 -10.68
C PHE A 252 -11.69 8.53 -9.86
N VAL A 253 -11.03 8.47 -8.70
CA VAL A 253 -10.93 9.63 -7.79
C VAL A 253 -9.49 9.79 -7.30
N GLU A 254 -8.85 10.89 -7.70
CA GLU A 254 -7.55 11.31 -7.18
C GLU A 254 -7.71 12.01 -5.81
N ILE A 255 -7.03 11.49 -4.79
CA ILE A 255 -7.10 11.98 -3.41
C ILE A 255 -6.01 13.03 -3.22
N ARG A 256 -6.35 14.28 -3.53
CA ARG A 256 -5.47 15.44 -3.37
C ARG A 256 -5.57 16.01 -1.97
N LEU A 257 -4.48 15.98 -1.22
CA LEU A 257 -4.43 16.61 0.10
C LEU A 257 -4.37 18.14 -0.04
N PRO A 258 -5.33 18.90 0.52
CA PRO A 258 -5.28 20.36 0.50
C PRO A 258 -4.11 20.91 1.33
N PRO A 259 -3.72 22.18 1.12
CA PRO A 259 -2.74 22.84 1.96
C PRO A 259 -3.10 22.73 3.45
N ASN A 260 -2.10 22.47 4.28
CA ASN A 260 -2.20 22.30 5.75
C ASN A 260 -3.05 21.10 6.23
N SER A 261 -3.52 20.25 5.31
CA SER A 261 -4.15 18.98 5.67
C SER A 261 -3.11 17.90 5.92
N HIS A 262 -3.43 16.98 6.82
CA HIS A 262 -2.53 15.94 7.32
C HIS A 262 -3.06 14.54 7.05
N ALA A 263 -4.37 14.40 6.87
CA ALA A 263 -5.01 13.14 6.51
C ALA A 263 -6.28 13.39 5.69
N ALA A 264 -6.74 12.34 5.03
CA ALA A 264 -8.01 12.29 4.32
C ALA A 264 -8.85 11.14 4.89
N VAL A 265 -10.16 11.34 5.01
CA VAL A 265 -11.14 10.36 5.42
C VAL A 265 -11.97 10.01 4.20
N LEU A 266 -11.84 8.76 3.73
CA LEU A 266 -12.68 8.21 2.68
C LEU A 266 -13.92 7.57 3.31
N THR A 267 -15.09 7.95 2.80
CA THR A 267 -16.35 7.26 3.08
C THR A 267 -16.64 6.31 1.92
N LEU A 268 -17.00 5.07 2.22
CA LEU A 268 -17.36 4.05 1.24
C LEU A 268 -18.83 3.65 1.43
N HIS A 269 -19.54 3.41 0.34
CA HIS A 269 -20.87 2.79 0.37
C HIS A 269 -20.79 1.33 -0.07
N HIS A 270 -21.54 0.47 0.59
CA HIS A 270 -21.79 -0.87 0.10
C HIS A 270 -22.82 -0.77 -1.03
N ARG A 271 -22.42 -1.16 -2.25
CA ARG A 271 -23.35 -1.28 -3.36
C ARG A 271 -23.64 -2.75 -3.61
N SER A 272 -24.80 -3.20 -3.17
CA SER A 272 -25.34 -4.51 -3.52
C SER A 272 -25.39 -4.70 -5.03
N ARG A 273 -24.96 -5.87 -5.48
CA ARG A 273 -25.00 -6.31 -6.88
C ARG A 273 -25.52 -7.74 -6.90
N THR A 274 -26.62 -7.94 -7.61
CA THR A 274 -27.04 -9.30 -7.98
C THR A 274 -26.01 -9.83 -8.96
N SER A 275 -25.17 -10.77 -8.52
CA SER A 275 -24.30 -11.49 -9.45
C SER A 275 -25.13 -12.53 -10.19
N VAL A 276 -24.94 -12.58 -11.51
CA VAL A 276 -25.57 -13.56 -12.38
C VAL A 276 -24.44 -14.33 -13.04
N THR A 277 -24.49 -15.65 -12.96
CA THR A 277 -23.54 -16.52 -13.67
C THR A 277 -23.74 -16.41 -15.18
N ALA A 278 -22.76 -16.85 -15.96
CA ALA A 278 -22.83 -16.79 -17.43
C ALA A 278 -24.06 -17.53 -18.02
N ASP A 279 -24.60 -18.51 -17.30
CA ASP A 279 -25.82 -19.25 -17.67
C ASP A 279 -27.12 -18.64 -17.10
N GLY A 280 -27.07 -17.43 -16.55
CA GLY A 280 -28.25 -16.67 -16.14
C GLY A 280 -28.77 -16.95 -14.72
N ARG A 281 -28.08 -17.78 -13.92
CA ARG A 281 -28.48 -18.04 -12.53
C ARG A 281 -28.03 -16.89 -11.63
N ALA A 282 -28.97 -16.29 -10.91
CA ALA A 282 -28.66 -15.29 -9.90
C ALA A 282 -28.08 -15.95 -8.64
N ASN A 283 -27.08 -15.32 -8.04
CA ASN A 283 -26.62 -15.68 -6.71
C ASN A 283 -27.68 -15.23 -5.69
N PRO A 284 -28.16 -16.12 -4.80
CA PRO A 284 -29.12 -15.76 -3.76
C PRO A 284 -28.53 -14.83 -2.68
N HIS A 285 -27.21 -14.70 -2.61
CA HIS A 285 -26.53 -13.78 -1.70
C HIS A 285 -26.37 -12.39 -2.34
N GLU A 286 -26.70 -11.34 -1.57
CA GLU A 286 -26.30 -9.97 -1.90
C GLU A 286 -24.77 -9.86 -1.77
N LEU A 287 -24.08 -10.08 -2.89
CA LEU A 287 -22.71 -9.61 -3.03
C LEU A 287 -22.76 -8.09 -3.15
N GLY A 288 -21.74 -7.39 -2.68
CA GLY A 288 -21.64 -5.98 -2.97
C GLY A 288 -20.21 -5.49 -2.85
N SER A 289 -19.91 -4.47 -3.63
CA SER A 289 -18.58 -3.89 -3.69
C SER A 289 -18.60 -2.54 -2.97
N PRO A 290 -17.51 -2.17 -2.28
CA PRO A 290 -17.37 -0.81 -1.80
C PRO A 290 -17.34 0.13 -3.02
N VAL A 291 -18.03 1.25 -2.94
CA VAL A 291 -17.94 2.34 -3.92
C VAL A 291 -17.61 3.63 -3.20
N PHE A 292 -16.94 4.55 -3.88
CA PHE A 292 -16.59 5.84 -3.29
C PHE A 292 -17.85 6.62 -2.88
N GLY A 293 -17.88 7.09 -1.64
CA GLY A 293 -19.00 7.85 -1.06
C GLY A 293 -18.67 9.29 -0.70
N GLY A 294 -17.41 9.60 -0.40
CA GLY A 294 -17.03 10.97 -0.07
C GLY A 294 -15.62 11.09 0.49
N LEU A 295 -15.20 12.34 0.64
CA LEU A 295 -13.87 12.71 1.10
C LEU A 295 -13.94 13.88 2.06
N ASN A 296 -13.34 13.71 3.24
CA ASN A 296 -13.14 14.78 4.22
C ASN A 296 -11.64 14.92 4.53
N TYR A 297 -11.18 16.11 4.87
CA TYR A 297 -9.78 16.37 5.15
C TYR A 297 -9.58 16.84 6.58
N LEU A 298 -8.52 16.35 7.21
CA LEU A 298 -8.24 16.57 8.62
C LEU A 298 -6.96 17.37 8.80
N ARG A 299 -6.89 18.15 9.88
CA ARG A 299 -5.77 19.06 10.15
C ARG A 299 -5.35 18.95 11.60
N ILE A 300 -4.05 18.85 11.86
CA ILE A 300 -3.53 19.02 13.20
C ILE A 300 -3.46 20.53 13.45
N THR A 301 -4.32 21.02 14.34
CA THR A 301 -4.24 22.37 14.92
C THR A 301 -3.34 22.39 16.14
#